data_AF-A0A9N8KNW6-F1
#
_entry.id   AF-A0A9N8KNW6-F1
#
_cell.length_a   1.000
_cell.length_b   1.000
_cell.length_c   1.000
_cell.angle_alpha   90.00
_cell.angle_beta   90.00
_cell.angle_gamma   90.00
#
_symmetry.space_group_name_H-M   'P 1'
#
loop_
_entity.id
_entity.type
_entity.pdbx_description
1 polymer ?
#
loop_
_entity_poly.entity_id
_entity_poly.type
_entity_poly.pdbx_seq_one_letter_code
_entity_poly.pdbx_strand_id
1 'polypeptide(L)'
;MADILPNFANFTGSIETLVEFNDTILLDTFINVLIEVSTEQLRNIRSNVITNYELQRGDVNDIKRAFNNIEEKYTEILQKKLQKMMESEHFNVTDHFMIDFMDVSNYILERVLQFHIKNVKGKMISNTKWYKQTLKEKILRQQTKISFNFIENHICDTLQVCRDRYYYSDYLIDWLRSLMNLGFRDLKRFFMPVPEILEKHKHFIQSNIKFRQTIKYIINSEALVKRDTLDFIDEVLTNPDKVLKLSPTALKPSVVLLRELFSLIDGAYDVNDQNVENLEKITEMLRDWIDGSSFDIHKVFDAIVENMKLNLKIWPLDVQNRIYYVWSAIIIL
;
A
#
# COMPACT_ATOMS: atom_id res chain seq x y z
N MET A 1 -8.29 -50.49 -69.92
CA MET A 1 -9.57 -50.93 -69.32
C MET A 1 -9.63 -50.22 -67.98
N ALA A 2 -10.28 -49.06 -67.95
CA ALA A 2 -11.71 -48.90 -67.64
C ALA A 2 -11.94 -49.10 -66.13
N ASP A 3 -12.67 -48.29 -65.38
CA ASP A 3 -13.26 -46.96 -65.52
C ASP A 3 -14.01 -46.73 -64.17
N ILE A 4 -14.09 -45.47 -63.72
CA ILE A 4 -15.23 -44.87 -62.97
C ILE A 4 -15.51 -45.28 -61.49
N LEU A 5 -15.06 -44.40 -60.56
CA LEU A 5 -15.76 -43.58 -59.52
C LEU A 5 -17.25 -43.87 -59.14
N PRO A 6 -17.90 -43.18 -58.16
CA PRO A 6 -17.52 -42.61 -56.83
C PRO A 6 -18.59 -42.89 -55.74
N ASN A 7 -18.41 -42.41 -54.49
CA ASN A 7 -19.43 -41.53 -53.87
C ASN A 7 -19.01 -40.83 -52.57
N PHE A 8 -19.30 -39.53 -52.59
CA PHE A 8 -19.36 -38.59 -51.48
C PHE A 8 -20.39 -38.99 -50.42
N ALA A 9 -20.17 -38.64 -49.16
CA ALA A 9 -20.94 -37.58 -48.47
C ALA A 9 -20.81 -37.63 -46.94
N ASN A 10 -20.53 -36.45 -46.38
CA ASN A 10 -21.10 -35.88 -45.17
C ASN A 10 -20.74 -36.48 -43.80
N PHE A 11 -19.73 -35.86 -43.16
CA PHE A 11 -19.91 -35.43 -41.77
C PHE A 11 -19.62 -33.93 -41.66
N THR A 12 -20.71 -33.19 -41.64
CA THR A 12 -20.82 -31.80 -41.20
C THR A 12 -21.06 -31.76 -39.68
N GLY A 13 -20.38 -30.86 -38.98
CA GLY A 13 -20.64 -30.51 -37.58
C GLY A 13 -19.55 -31.07 -36.66
N SER A 14 -18.77 -30.27 -35.92
CA SER A 14 -18.88 -28.86 -35.57
C SER A 14 -17.49 -28.27 -35.50
N ILE A 15 -17.34 -27.10 -36.11
CA ILE A 15 -16.30 -26.14 -35.81
C ILE A 15 -16.40 -25.89 -34.30
N GLU A 16 -15.52 -26.49 -33.51
CA GLU A 16 -15.19 -25.94 -32.20
C GLU A 16 -14.58 -24.58 -32.50
N THR A 17 -15.44 -23.57 -32.45
CA THR A 17 -15.05 -22.18 -32.28
C THR A 17 -14.15 -22.15 -31.06
N LEU A 18 -12.84 -22.13 -31.32
CA LEU A 18 -11.87 -21.46 -30.47
C LEU A 18 -12.47 -20.07 -30.21
N VAL A 19 -13.13 -19.94 -29.06
CA VAL A 19 -13.39 -18.64 -28.47
C VAL A 19 -12.01 -18.17 -28.04
N GLU A 20 -11.31 -17.48 -28.94
CA GLU A 20 -10.28 -16.53 -28.55
C GLU A 20 -11.00 -15.52 -27.66
N PHE A 21 -10.94 -15.75 -26.34
CA PHE A 21 -11.21 -14.69 -25.39
C PHE A 21 -10.16 -13.62 -25.67
N ASN A 22 -10.61 -12.54 -26.29
CA ASN A 22 -9.83 -11.36 -26.58
C ASN A 22 -9.68 -10.60 -25.25
N ASP A 23 -8.98 -11.20 -24.28
CA ASP A 23 -8.79 -10.71 -22.90
C ASP A 23 -7.74 -9.58 -22.82
N THR A 24 -7.44 -8.93 -23.93
CA THR A 24 -6.53 -7.79 -23.95
C THR A 24 -7.28 -6.51 -23.61
N ILE A 25 -6.97 -5.93 -22.44
CA ILE A 25 -7.49 -4.64 -22.01
C ILE A 25 -7.04 -3.58 -23.01
N LEU A 26 -8.00 -2.85 -23.57
CA LEU A 26 -7.69 -1.75 -24.48
C LEU A 26 -6.95 -0.65 -23.72
N LEU A 27 -5.88 -0.14 -24.33
CA LEU A 27 -5.04 0.89 -23.74
C LEU A 27 -5.79 2.17 -23.36
N ASP A 28 -6.77 2.55 -24.18
CA ASP A 28 -7.65 3.68 -23.89
C ASP A 28 -8.50 3.44 -22.64
N THR A 29 -8.99 2.21 -22.44
CA THR A 29 -9.71 1.82 -21.22
C THR A 29 -8.80 1.94 -20.01
N PHE A 30 -7.58 1.39 -20.08
CA PHE A 30 -6.59 1.48 -19.01
C PHE A 30 -6.28 2.95 -18.65
N ILE A 31 -6.00 3.79 -19.64
CA ILE A 31 -5.71 5.23 -19.42
C ILE A 31 -6.89 5.94 -18.77
N ASN A 32 -8.12 5.68 -19.23
CA ASN A 32 -9.31 6.33 -18.68
C ASN A 32 -9.53 5.97 -17.22
N VAL A 33 -9.42 4.69 -16.86
CA VAL A 33 -9.52 4.24 -15.47
C VAL A 33 -8.39 4.83 -14.63
N LEU A 34 -7.15 4.84 -15.13
CA LEU A 34 -6.00 5.42 -14.43
C LEU A 34 -6.22 6.91 -14.14
N ILE A 35 -6.75 7.68 -15.09
CA ILE A 35 -7.07 9.09 -14.89
C ILE A 35 -8.18 9.26 -13.84
N GLU A 36 -9.25 8.48 -13.94
CA GLU A 36 -10.38 8.53 -13.00
C GLU A 36 -9.91 8.25 -11.57
N VAL A 37 -9.24 7.11 -11.34
CA VAL A 37 -8.71 6.70 -10.04
C VAL A 37 -7.72 7.72 -9.48
N SER A 38 -6.81 8.23 -10.33
CA SER A 38 -5.82 9.22 -9.91
C SER A 38 -6.46 10.55 -9.51
N THR A 39 -7.47 11.00 -10.25
CA THR A 39 -8.18 12.27 -9.96
C THR A 39 -9.07 12.15 -8.74
N GLU A 40 -9.74 11.00 -8.54
CA GLU A 40 -10.42 10.69 -7.28
C GLU A 40 -9.43 10.74 -6.12
N GLN A 41 -8.28 10.08 -6.26
CA GLN A 41 -7.29 10.03 -5.20
C GLN A 41 -6.73 11.43 -4.87
N LEU A 42 -6.52 12.30 -5.86
CA LEU A 42 -6.16 13.70 -5.62
C LEU A 42 -7.18 14.44 -4.76
N ARG A 43 -8.48 14.18 -4.94
CA ARG A 43 -9.54 14.75 -4.11
C ARG A 43 -9.51 14.17 -2.69
N ASN A 44 -9.25 12.88 -2.55
CA ASN A 44 -9.08 12.20 -1.26
C ASN A 44 -7.88 12.75 -0.49
N ILE A 45 -6.71 12.88 -1.14
CA ILE A 45 -5.53 13.52 -0.54
C ILE A 45 -5.88 14.93 -0.07
N ARG A 46 -6.52 15.75 -0.91
CA ARG A 46 -6.91 17.12 -0.53
C ARG A 46 -7.75 17.11 0.74
N SER A 47 -8.75 16.23 0.81
CA SER A 47 -9.60 16.06 2.00
C SER A 47 -8.77 15.64 3.22
N ASN A 48 -7.92 14.63 3.08
CA ASN A 48 -7.07 14.11 4.13
C ASN A 48 -6.09 15.14 4.67
N VAL A 49 -5.42 15.88 3.79
CA VAL A 49 -4.49 16.93 4.19
C VAL A 49 -5.20 17.98 5.04
N ILE A 50 -6.39 18.40 4.63
CA ILE A 50 -7.19 19.42 5.32
C ILE A 50 -7.68 18.91 6.68
N THR A 51 -8.11 17.65 6.77
CA THR A 51 -8.76 17.11 7.98
C THR A 51 -7.78 16.55 9.00
N ASN A 52 -6.65 15.99 8.57
CA ASN A 52 -5.81 15.12 9.39
C ASN A 52 -4.51 15.76 9.90
N TYR A 53 -4.17 16.98 9.45
CA TYR A 53 -2.86 17.62 9.75
C TYR A 53 -2.96 18.99 10.44
N GLU A 54 -4.10 19.30 11.07
CA GLU A 54 -4.28 20.47 11.98
C GLU A 54 -3.79 21.82 11.42
N LEU A 55 -4.11 22.06 10.16
CA LEU A 55 -3.64 23.21 9.42
C LEU A 55 -4.33 24.51 9.85
N GLN A 56 -3.63 25.65 9.71
CA GLN A 56 -4.26 26.94 9.92
C GLN A 56 -5.19 27.31 8.76
N ARG A 57 -6.16 28.20 9.01
CA ARG A 57 -7.15 28.63 8.00
C ARG A 57 -6.51 29.21 6.72
N GLY A 58 -5.39 29.91 6.85
CA GLY A 58 -4.60 30.39 5.70
C GLY A 58 -4.03 29.24 4.88
N ASP A 59 -3.37 28.30 5.55
CA ASP A 59 -2.77 27.09 4.96
C ASP A 59 -3.83 26.24 4.22
N VAL A 60 -5.05 26.12 4.76
CA VAL A 60 -6.15 25.38 4.13
C VAL A 60 -6.55 25.98 2.78
N ASN A 61 -6.60 27.31 2.65
CA ASN A 61 -6.97 27.94 1.39
C ASN A 61 -5.89 27.77 0.32
N ASP A 62 -4.62 27.88 0.72
CA ASP A 62 -3.48 27.68 -0.18
C ASP A 62 -3.39 26.23 -0.66
N ILE A 63 -3.68 25.26 0.21
CA ILE A 63 -3.77 23.83 -0.15
C ILE A 63 -4.93 23.58 -1.11
N LYS A 64 -6.12 24.12 -0.85
CA LYS A 64 -7.25 23.96 -1.77
C LYS A 64 -6.90 24.46 -3.18
N ARG A 65 -6.24 25.63 -3.27
CA ARG A 65 -5.76 26.17 -4.55
C ARG A 65 -4.69 25.29 -5.18
N ALA A 66 -3.71 24.84 -4.40
CA ALA A 66 -2.66 23.95 -4.86
C ALA A 66 -3.23 22.66 -5.47
N PHE A 67 -4.15 21.99 -4.78
CA PHE A 67 -4.74 20.72 -5.23
C PHE A 67 -5.64 20.87 -6.45
N ASN A 68 -6.40 21.97 -6.58
CA ASN A 68 -7.15 22.23 -7.81
C ASN A 68 -6.21 22.38 -9.03
N ASN A 69 -5.09 23.09 -8.86
CA ASN A 69 -4.10 23.24 -9.93
C ASN A 69 -3.37 21.92 -10.25
N ILE A 70 -3.14 21.07 -9.24
CA ILE A 70 -2.56 19.73 -9.42
C ILE A 70 -3.47 18.87 -10.29
N GLU A 71 -4.77 18.83 -9.98
CA GLU A 71 -5.76 18.04 -10.73
C GLU A 71 -5.84 18.46 -12.21
N GLU A 72 -5.92 19.78 -12.46
CA GLU A 72 -5.91 20.32 -13.82
C GLU A 72 -4.61 19.97 -14.56
N LYS A 73 -3.45 20.18 -13.92
CA LYS A 73 -2.15 19.99 -14.58
C LYS A 73 -1.83 18.52 -14.84
N TYR A 74 -2.16 17.65 -13.89
CA TYR A 74 -1.98 16.20 -14.03
C TYR A 74 -2.80 15.65 -15.20
N THR A 75 -4.09 16.02 -15.24
CA THR A 75 -5.01 15.62 -16.31
C THR A 75 -4.52 16.11 -17.69
N GLU A 76 -4.06 17.37 -17.78
CA GLU A 76 -3.48 17.92 -19.01
C GLU A 76 -2.26 17.11 -19.49
N ILE A 77 -1.36 16.72 -18.58
CA ILE A 77 -0.15 15.97 -18.94
C ILE A 77 -0.51 14.57 -19.45
N LEU A 78 -1.36 13.84 -18.72
CA LEU A 78 -1.76 12.49 -19.12
C LEU A 78 -2.53 12.49 -20.45
N GLN A 79 -3.56 13.33 -20.56
CA GLN A 79 -4.42 13.31 -21.76
C GLN A 79 -3.77 13.94 -22.98
N LYS A 80 -2.96 15.00 -22.85
CA LYS A 80 -2.45 15.72 -24.04
C LYS A 80 -1.04 15.36 -24.42
N LYS A 81 -0.17 15.05 -23.46
CA LYS A 81 1.25 14.79 -23.73
C LYS A 81 1.54 13.32 -23.87
N LEU A 82 1.00 12.51 -22.95
CA LEU A 82 1.25 11.07 -22.94
C LEU A 82 0.52 10.38 -24.10
N GLN A 83 -0.77 10.69 -24.31
CA GLN A 83 -1.53 10.22 -25.48
C GLN A 83 -0.81 10.54 -26.80
N LYS A 84 -0.33 11.79 -26.96
CA LYS A 84 0.40 12.21 -28.16
C LYS A 84 1.74 11.47 -28.35
N MET A 85 2.43 11.10 -27.26
CA MET A 85 3.64 10.27 -27.34
C MET A 85 3.34 8.84 -27.77
N MET A 86 2.16 8.34 -27.44
CA MET A 86 1.74 6.98 -27.77
C MET A 86 1.20 6.87 -29.20
N GLU A 87 0.58 7.93 -29.74
CA GLU A 87 0.13 7.99 -31.14
C GLU A 87 1.27 7.86 -32.16
N SER A 88 2.52 8.13 -31.77
CA SER A 88 3.69 8.07 -32.67
C SER A 88 4.37 6.71 -32.76
N GLU A 89 4.00 5.73 -31.94
CA GLU A 89 4.71 4.45 -31.81
C GLU A 89 3.70 3.28 -31.75
N HIS A 90 3.91 2.23 -32.54
CA HIS A 90 3.16 0.98 -32.40
C HIS A 90 3.90 0.06 -31.44
N PHE A 91 3.37 -0.15 -30.24
CA PHE A 91 3.89 -1.10 -29.27
C PHE A 91 2.83 -2.12 -28.86
N ASN A 92 3.28 -3.31 -28.44
CA ASN A 92 2.41 -4.32 -27.88
C ASN A 92 2.06 -3.95 -26.44
N VAL A 93 0.78 -3.77 -26.16
CA VAL A 93 0.29 -3.39 -24.83
C VAL A 93 0.22 -4.65 -23.98
N THR A 94 1.12 -4.76 -23.02
CA THR A 94 1.21 -5.87 -22.06
C THR A 94 0.91 -5.36 -20.66
N ASP A 95 0.59 -6.26 -19.72
CA ASP A 95 0.41 -5.89 -18.32
C ASP A 95 1.66 -5.22 -17.74
N HIS A 96 2.86 -5.70 -18.10
CA HIS A 96 4.12 -5.06 -17.73
C HIS A 96 4.21 -3.61 -18.25
N PHE A 97 3.83 -3.38 -19.51
CA PHE A 97 3.78 -2.01 -20.04
C PHE A 97 2.78 -1.14 -19.26
N MET A 98 1.59 -1.67 -18.93
CA MET A 98 0.59 -0.93 -18.16
C MET A 98 1.09 -0.60 -16.74
N ILE A 99 1.80 -1.52 -16.08
CA ILE A 99 2.43 -1.29 -14.78
C ILE A 99 3.51 -0.20 -14.90
N ASP A 100 4.41 -0.29 -15.89
CA ASP A 100 5.43 0.73 -16.14
C ASP A 100 4.81 2.11 -16.43
N PHE A 101 3.70 2.12 -17.16
CA PHE A 101 2.96 3.34 -17.47
C PHE A 101 2.33 3.95 -16.21
N MET A 102 1.73 3.12 -15.35
CA MET A 102 1.23 3.54 -14.05
C MET A 102 2.35 4.12 -13.19
N ASP A 103 3.56 3.55 -13.22
CA ASP A 103 4.75 4.09 -12.55
C ASP A 103 5.14 5.48 -13.06
N VAL A 104 5.15 5.67 -14.38
CA VAL A 104 5.37 7.00 -14.98
C VAL A 104 4.28 7.98 -14.54
N SER A 105 3.03 7.55 -14.50
CA SER A 105 1.89 8.35 -14.04
C SER A 105 2.03 8.78 -12.58
N ASN A 106 2.38 7.84 -11.71
CA ASN A 106 2.66 8.06 -10.29
C ASN A 106 3.84 9.03 -10.10
N TYR A 107 4.91 8.88 -10.88
CA TYR A 107 6.02 9.83 -10.86
C TYR A 107 5.60 11.25 -11.27
N ILE A 108 4.77 11.39 -12.30
CA ILE A 108 4.21 12.70 -12.69
C ILE A 108 3.37 13.28 -11.54
N LEU A 109 2.52 12.47 -10.92
CA LEU A 109 1.69 12.87 -9.77
C LEU A 109 2.54 13.41 -8.62
N GLU A 110 3.61 12.69 -8.24
CA GLU A 110 4.55 13.13 -7.21
C GLU A 110 5.20 14.48 -7.57
N ARG A 111 5.64 14.66 -8.82
CA ARG A 111 6.27 15.91 -9.27
C ARG A 111 5.32 17.09 -9.24
N VAL A 112 4.07 16.89 -9.65
CA VAL A 112 3.05 17.93 -9.64
C VAL A 112 2.67 18.28 -8.18
N LEU A 113 2.50 17.28 -7.31
CA LEU A 113 2.31 17.47 -5.87
C LEU A 113 3.46 18.26 -5.25
N GLN A 114 4.71 17.85 -5.49
CA GLN A 114 5.91 18.53 -5.02
C GLN A 114 5.94 20.00 -5.44
N PHE A 115 5.68 20.29 -6.71
CA PHE A 115 5.72 21.65 -7.25
C PHE A 115 4.70 22.57 -6.57
N HIS A 116 3.46 22.12 -6.44
CA HIS A 116 2.37 22.94 -5.90
C HIS A 116 2.42 23.05 -4.38
N ILE A 117 2.75 21.97 -3.67
CA ILE A 117 2.88 21.98 -2.21
C ILE A 117 4.09 22.84 -1.78
N LYS A 118 5.18 22.87 -2.55
CA LYS A 118 6.40 23.66 -2.23
C LYS A 118 6.09 25.14 -1.94
N ASN A 119 5.08 25.70 -2.60
CA ASN A 119 4.73 27.12 -2.56
C ASN A 119 3.77 27.51 -1.42
N VAL A 120 3.27 26.54 -0.64
CA VAL A 120 2.39 26.80 0.50
C VAL A 120 3.20 27.34 1.68
N LYS A 121 2.75 28.46 2.26
CA LYS A 121 3.37 29.10 3.44
C LYS A 121 2.62 28.67 4.73
N GLY A 122 3.15 29.01 5.92
CA GLY A 122 2.46 28.80 7.21
C GLY A 122 2.98 27.61 8.03
N LYS A 123 2.14 26.98 8.89
CA LYS A 123 2.57 25.92 9.84
C LYS A 123 3.23 24.72 9.15
N MET A 124 2.96 24.56 7.87
CA MET A 124 3.65 23.67 6.92
C MET A 124 5.18 23.70 7.00
N ILE A 125 5.79 24.86 7.32
CA ILE A 125 7.25 25.01 7.40
C ILE A 125 7.83 24.58 8.74
N SER A 126 6.99 24.27 9.74
CA SER A 126 7.44 23.85 11.06
C SER A 126 7.94 22.40 11.03
N ASN A 127 9.02 22.14 11.77
CA ASN A 127 9.55 20.79 11.91
C ASN A 127 8.63 19.92 12.77
N THR A 128 8.42 18.68 12.34
CA THR A 128 7.60 17.68 13.02
C THR A 128 8.44 16.47 13.47
N LYS A 129 7.92 15.69 14.43
CA LYS A 129 8.70 14.69 15.18
C LYS A 129 9.17 13.46 14.39
N TRP A 130 8.68 13.15 13.19
CA TRP A 130 8.88 11.83 12.59
C TRP A 130 10.33 11.50 12.13
N TYR A 131 11.19 12.50 11.88
CA TYR A 131 12.57 12.62 12.42
C TYR A 131 13.23 13.94 11.97
N LYS A 132 12.48 15.04 12.16
CA LYS A 132 12.85 16.44 11.86
C LYS A 132 12.76 16.88 10.39
N GLN A 133 11.75 16.39 9.70
CA GLN A 133 11.26 17.03 8.48
C GLN A 133 10.24 18.13 8.78
N THR A 134 10.04 19.02 7.83
CA THR A 134 8.91 19.97 7.83
C THR A 134 7.59 19.21 7.72
N LEU A 135 6.51 19.77 8.28
CA LEU A 135 5.15 19.23 8.13
C LEU A 135 4.77 19.04 6.66
N LYS A 136 5.25 19.94 5.79
CA LYS A 136 5.09 19.86 4.34
C LYS A 136 5.71 18.60 3.74
N GLU A 137 6.97 18.31 4.05
CA GLU A 137 7.69 17.13 3.55
C GLU A 137 7.04 15.83 4.06
N LYS A 138 6.60 15.84 5.33
CA LYS A 138 5.83 14.74 5.92
C LYS A 138 4.55 14.47 5.13
N ILE A 139 3.72 15.50 4.94
CA ILE A 139 2.46 15.40 4.20
C ILE A 139 2.73 14.87 2.79
N LEU A 140 3.65 15.49 2.06
CA LEU A 140 3.97 15.11 0.69
C LEU A 140 4.31 13.62 0.60
N ARG A 141 5.23 13.15 1.43
CA ARG A 141 5.69 11.77 1.40
C ARG A 141 4.60 10.78 1.82
N GLN A 142 3.89 11.02 2.92
CA GLN A 142 2.81 10.14 3.37
C GLN A 142 1.70 10.06 2.31
N GLN A 143 1.28 11.21 1.77
CA GLN A 143 0.21 11.24 0.77
C GLN A 143 0.64 10.65 -0.57
N THR A 144 1.90 10.79 -0.98
CA THR A 144 2.42 10.15 -2.21
C THR A 144 2.34 8.62 -2.07
N LYS A 145 2.81 8.07 -0.96
CA LYS A 145 2.76 6.62 -0.69
C LYS A 145 1.35 6.06 -0.66
N ILE A 146 0.45 6.75 0.07
CA ILE A 146 -0.97 6.39 0.14
C ILE A 146 -1.59 6.42 -1.26
N SER A 147 -1.22 7.41 -2.09
CA SER A 147 -1.79 7.55 -3.43
C SER A 147 -1.35 6.47 -4.40
N PHE A 148 -0.06 6.14 -4.40
CA PHE A 148 0.45 5.08 -5.28
C PHE A 148 -0.22 3.76 -4.92
N ASN A 149 -0.30 3.45 -3.62
CA ASN A 149 -0.99 2.26 -3.13
C ASN A 149 -2.47 2.22 -3.49
N PHE A 150 -3.17 3.35 -3.36
CA PHE A 150 -4.58 3.47 -3.73
C PHE A 150 -4.78 3.21 -5.23
N ILE A 151 -3.96 3.83 -6.07
CA ILE A 151 -4.03 3.69 -7.53
C ILE A 151 -3.72 2.24 -7.95
N GLU A 152 -2.64 1.66 -7.42
CA GLU A 152 -2.26 0.27 -7.69
C GLU A 152 -3.36 -0.72 -7.32
N ASN A 153 -3.92 -0.59 -6.12
CA ASN A 153 -5.00 -1.47 -5.68
C ASN A 153 -6.25 -1.32 -6.54
N HIS A 154 -6.67 -0.09 -6.88
CA HIS A 154 -7.86 0.13 -7.71
C HIS A 154 -7.68 -0.38 -9.14
N ILE A 155 -6.50 -0.20 -9.72
CA ILE A 155 -6.19 -0.73 -11.05
C ILE A 155 -6.18 -2.26 -11.02
N CYS A 156 -5.56 -2.87 -10.00
CA CYS A 156 -5.59 -4.31 -9.81
C CYS A 156 -7.03 -4.84 -9.66
N ASP A 157 -7.85 -4.23 -8.79
CA ASP A 157 -9.23 -4.67 -8.56
C ASP A 157 -10.11 -4.50 -9.82
N THR A 158 -9.96 -3.37 -10.54
CA THR A 158 -10.83 -3.02 -11.68
C THR A 158 -10.42 -3.71 -12.96
N LEU A 159 -9.12 -3.79 -13.22
CA LEU A 159 -8.55 -4.19 -14.50
C LEU A 159 -7.76 -5.49 -14.40
N GLN A 160 -7.57 -6.07 -13.21
CA GLN A 160 -6.75 -7.28 -13.00
C GLN A 160 -5.28 -7.09 -13.43
N VAL A 161 -4.84 -5.84 -13.59
CA VAL A 161 -3.44 -5.47 -13.83
C VAL A 161 -2.79 -5.22 -12.47
N CYS A 162 -2.20 -6.27 -11.91
CA CYS A 162 -1.68 -6.28 -10.55
C CYS A 162 -0.15 -6.40 -10.57
N ARG A 163 0.51 -5.76 -9.60
CA ARG A 163 1.91 -6.11 -9.30
C ARG A 163 1.94 -7.40 -8.50
N ASP A 164 2.88 -8.26 -8.87
CA ASP A 164 3.24 -9.41 -8.04
C ASP A 164 3.75 -8.96 -6.67
N ARG A 165 3.34 -9.68 -5.63
CA ARG A 165 3.82 -9.52 -4.26
C ARG A 165 4.71 -10.73 -3.96
N TYR A 166 5.99 -10.46 -3.70
CA TYR A 166 6.98 -11.53 -3.52
C TYR A 166 7.37 -11.74 -2.05
N TYR A 167 6.98 -10.80 -1.18
CA TYR A 167 7.35 -10.81 0.23
C TYR A 167 6.14 -10.58 1.13
N TYR A 168 6.17 -11.13 2.34
CA TYR A 168 5.18 -10.83 3.37
C TYR A 168 5.11 -9.31 3.65
N SER A 169 6.26 -8.64 3.65
CA SER A 169 6.33 -7.20 3.83
C SER A 169 5.56 -6.40 2.77
N ASP A 170 5.37 -6.90 1.55
CA ASP A 170 4.60 -6.20 0.51
C ASP A 170 3.12 -6.03 0.94
N TYR A 171 2.54 -7.08 1.53
CA TYR A 171 1.21 -7.06 2.12
C TYR A 171 1.12 -6.13 3.33
N LEU A 172 2.11 -6.20 4.22
CA LEU A 172 2.15 -5.33 5.40
C LEU A 172 2.25 -3.85 4.99
N ILE A 173 3.04 -3.52 3.97
CA ILE A 173 3.16 -2.17 3.41
C ILE A 173 1.79 -1.69 2.91
N ASP A 174 1.06 -2.52 2.15
CA ASP A 174 -0.28 -2.20 1.66
C ASP A 174 -1.26 -1.93 2.82
N TRP A 175 -1.27 -2.79 3.85
CA TRP A 175 -2.11 -2.62 5.03
C TRP A 175 -1.77 -1.32 5.78
N LEU A 176 -0.49 -1.03 6.00
CA LEU A 176 -0.03 0.18 6.68
C LEU A 176 -0.46 1.44 5.94
N ARG A 177 -0.32 1.46 4.60
CA ARG A 177 -0.70 2.61 3.77
C ARG A 177 -2.22 2.83 3.74
N SER A 178 -2.99 1.75 3.67
CA SER A 178 -4.45 1.81 3.80
C SER A 178 -4.89 2.38 5.16
N LEU A 179 -4.25 1.94 6.25
CA LEU A 179 -4.52 2.44 7.60
C LEU A 179 -4.10 3.91 7.80
N MET A 180 -3.00 4.35 7.19
CA MET A 180 -2.57 5.75 7.25
C MET A 180 -3.58 6.70 6.60
N ASN A 181 -4.36 6.21 5.63
CA ASN A 181 -5.40 6.97 4.93
C ASN A 181 -6.66 7.22 5.79
N LEU A 182 -6.83 6.48 6.89
CA LEU A 182 -8.05 6.54 7.70
C LEU A 182 -8.24 7.87 8.43
N GLY A 183 -9.51 8.21 8.66
CA GLY A 183 -9.91 9.30 9.56
C GLY A 183 -9.55 9.01 11.03
N PHE A 184 -9.57 10.06 11.87
CA PHE A 184 -9.19 9.95 13.29
C PHE A 184 -9.97 8.87 14.06
N ARG A 185 -11.28 8.78 13.84
CA ARG A 185 -12.16 7.84 14.56
C ARG A 185 -11.81 6.40 14.23
N ASP A 186 -11.63 6.08 12.97
CA ASP A 186 -11.35 4.70 12.52
C ASP A 186 -9.92 4.30 12.85
N LEU A 187 -8.96 5.22 12.76
CA LEU A 187 -7.61 4.98 13.25
C LEU A 187 -7.60 4.67 14.76
N LYS A 188 -8.41 5.35 15.57
CA LYS A 188 -8.56 5.00 16.99
C LYS A 188 -9.18 3.60 17.16
N ARG A 189 -10.20 3.26 16.36
CA ARG A 189 -10.83 1.93 16.38
C ARG A 189 -9.85 0.81 15.99
N PHE A 190 -8.91 1.06 15.08
CA PHE A 190 -7.86 0.12 14.71
C PHE A 190 -6.93 -0.23 15.88
N PHE A 191 -6.44 0.77 16.62
CA PHE A 191 -5.46 0.55 17.69
C PHE A 191 -6.07 0.00 18.99
N MET A 192 -7.36 0.23 19.23
CA MET A 192 -8.02 -0.10 20.49
C MET A 192 -7.98 -1.61 20.86
N PRO A 193 -8.17 -2.56 19.93
CA PRO A 193 -8.09 -4.00 20.20
C PRO A 193 -6.69 -4.55 20.51
N VAL A 194 -5.62 -3.83 20.15
CA VAL A 194 -4.24 -4.34 20.20
C VAL A 194 -3.87 -4.93 21.57
N PRO A 195 -4.20 -4.32 22.73
CA PRO A 195 -3.90 -4.90 24.04
C PRO A 195 -4.62 -6.23 24.30
N GLU A 196 -5.85 -6.38 23.81
CA GLU A 196 -6.64 -7.61 23.99
C GLU A 196 -6.06 -8.74 23.14
N ILE A 197 -5.66 -8.44 21.90
CA ILE A 197 -4.98 -9.38 21.00
C ILE A 197 -3.64 -9.84 21.59
N LEU A 198 -2.84 -8.91 22.14
CA LEU A 198 -1.57 -9.24 22.80
C LEU A 198 -1.77 -10.16 24.02
N GLU A 199 -2.86 -9.98 24.78
CA GLU A 199 -3.15 -10.85 25.92
C GLU A 199 -3.66 -12.24 25.47
N LYS A 200 -4.56 -12.28 24.48
CA LYS A 200 -5.08 -13.51 23.88
C LYS A 200 -3.95 -14.39 23.31
N HIS A 201 -2.93 -13.77 22.73
CA HIS A 201 -1.81 -14.46 22.09
C HIS A 201 -0.49 -14.36 22.86
N LYS A 202 -0.52 -14.11 24.16
CA LYS A 202 0.69 -13.90 24.99
C LYS A 202 1.74 -15.01 24.96
N HIS A 203 1.33 -16.24 24.68
CA HIS A 203 2.24 -17.39 24.58
C HIS A 203 3.00 -17.43 23.24
N PHE A 204 2.51 -16.69 22.25
CA PHE A 204 3.13 -16.56 20.93
C PHE A 204 3.82 -15.20 20.78
N ILE A 205 3.11 -14.11 21.07
CA ILE A 205 3.62 -12.74 21.01
C ILE A 205 4.08 -12.34 22.42
N GLN A 206 5.37 -12.47 22.66
CA GLN A 206 5.95 -12.02 23.93
C GLN A 206 5.83 -10.50 24.05
N SER A 207 5.49 -10.00 25.24
CA SER A 207 5.46 -8.58 25.53
C SER A 207 5.89 -8.34 26.98
N ASN A 208 6.54 -7.22 27.24
CA ASN A 208 6.90 -6.80 28.60
C ASN A 208 6.10 -5.55 29.03
N ILE A 209 6.27 -5.14 30.29
CA ILE A 209 5.53 -4.00 30.87
C ILE A 209 5.81 -2.71 30.09
N LYS A 210 7.06 -2.46 29.72
CA LYS A 210 7.48 -1.24 29.00
C LYS A 210 6.83 -1.17 27.62
N PHE A 211 6.89 -2.26 26.85
CA PHE A 211 6.24 -2.37 25.55
C PHE A 211 4.73 -2.16 25.65
N ARG A 212 4.06 -2.79 26.62
CA ARG A 212 2.61 -2.59 26.85
C ARG A 212 2.28 -1.14 27.23
N GLN A 213 3.16 -0.45 27.97
CA GLN A 213 2.99 0.98 28.26
C GLN A 213 3.15 1.85 27.00
N THR A 214 4.10 1.53 26.13
CA THR A 214 4.27 2.21 24.83
C THR A 214 3.03 2.04 23.94
N ILE A 215 2.48 0.83 23.85
CA ILE A 215 1.22 0.57 23.13
C ILE A 215 0.07 1.40 23.72
N LYS A 216 -0.09 1.41 25.05
CA LYS A 216 -1.11 2.23 25.72
C LYS A 216 -0.93 3.73 25.43
N TYR A 217 0.31 4.21 25.40
CA TYR A 217 0.61 5.59 25.03
C TYR A 217 0.15 5.90 23.61
N ILE A 218 0.46 5.03 22.62
CA ILE A 218 0.04 5.22 21.23
C ILE A 218 -1.48 5.23 21.10
N ILE A 219 -2.18 4.30 21.77
CA ILE A 219 -3.65 4.21 21.79
C ILE A 219 -4.28 5.51 22.33
N ASN A 220 -3.71 6.08 23.38
CA ASN A 220 -4.21 7.30 24.01
C ASN A 220 -3.74 8.59 23.34
N SER A 221 -2.76 8.53 22.44
CA SER A 221 -2.21 9.70 21.74
C SER A 221 -3.16 10.23 20.66
N GLU A 222 -2.85 11.41 20.15
CA GLU A 222 -3.56 12.02 19.02
C GLU A 222 -3.39 11.23 17.71
N ALA A 223 -4.24 11.52 16.71
CA ALA A 223 -4.21 10.87 15.40
C ALA A 223 -2.84 10.95 14.73
N LEU A 224 -2.17 12.11 14.89
CA LEU A 224 -0.89 12.38 14.28
C LEU A 224 0.20 11.43 14.77
N VAL A 225 0.22 11.11 16.07
CA VAL A 225 1.18 10.15 16.65
C VAL A 225 0.91 8.73 16.13
N LYS A 226 -0.36 8.33 16.03
CA LYS A 226 -0.73 7.01 15.47
C LYS A 226 -0.27 6.86 14.03
N ARG A 227 -0.49 7.87 13.19
CA ARG A 227 0.00 7.88 11.79
C ARG A 227 1.52 7.86 11.74
N ASP A 228 2.19 8.61 12.60
CA ASP A 228 3.67 8.62 12.66
C ASP A 228 4.22 7.25 13.05
N THR A 229 3.52 6.50 13.90
CA THR A 229 3.89 5.11 14.20
C THR A 229 3.75 4.20 12.99
N LEU A 230 2.61 4.24 12.27
CA LEU A 230 2.40 3.40 11.07
C LEU A 230 3.41 3.73 9.97
N ASP A 231 3.59 5.03 9.72
CA ASP A 231 4.51 5.57 8.75
C ASP A 231 5.97 5.25 9.07
N PHE A 232 6.35 5.26 10.35
CA PHE A 232 7.70 4.83 10.77
C PHE A 232 7.95 3.36 10.40
N ILE A 233 6.97 2.47 10.61
CA ILE A 233 7.10 1.05 10.25
C ILE A 233 7.19 0.90 8.72
N ASP A 234 6.31 1.54 7.96
CA ASP A 234 6.35 1.52 6.48
C ASP A 234 7.67 2.08 5.93
N GLU A 235 8.25 3.11 6.53
CA GLU A 235 9.57 3.64 6.13
C GLU A 235 10.72 2.68 6.43
N VAL A 236 10.69 1.96 7.55
CA VAL A 236 11.72 0.95 7.86
C VAL A 236 11.67 -0.17 6.82
N LEU A 237 10.46 -0.59 6.40
CA LEU A 237 10.27 -1.63 5.38
C LEU A 237 10.72 -1.15 4.00
N THR A 238 10.35 0.08 3.61
CA THR A 238 10.54 0.56 2.24
C THR A 238 11.87 1.28 2.01
N ASN A 239 12.42 1.94 3.02
CA ASN A 239 13.59 2.82 2.91
C ASN A 239 14.50 2.76 4.16
N PRO A 240 14.94 1.58 4.62
CA PRO A 240 15.62 1.41 5.91
C PRO A 240 16.88 2.26 6.06
N ASP A 241 17.69 2.38 5.01
CA ASP A 241 18.95 3.14 5.05
C ASP A 241 18.72 4.64 5.23
N LYS A 242 17.67 5.17 4.57
CA LYS A 242 17.27 6.57 4.70
C LYS A 242 16.78 6.87 6.12
N VAL A 243 15.95 5.98 6.68
CA VAL A 243 15.47 6.08 8.06
C VAL A 243 16.63 6.04 9.04
N LEU A 244 17.57 5.10 8.87
CA LEU A 244 18.71 4.95 9.76
C LEU A 244 19.62 6.20 9.75
N LYS A 245 19.80 6.83 8.58
CA LYS A 245 20.58 8.05 8.44
C LYS A 245 19.95 9.25 9.15
N LEU A 246 18.63 9.38 9.03
CA LEU A 246 17.92 10.58 9.47
C LEU A 246 17.36 10.46 10.91
N SER A 247 17.23 9.23 11.42
CA SER A 247 16.74 8.98 12.78
C SER A 247 17.70 9.49 13.86
N PRO A 248 17.18 10.06 14.96
CA PRO A 248 17.96 10.36 16.16
C PRO A 248 18.70 9.11 16.66
N THR A 249 19.87 9.29 17.27
CA THR A 249 20.69 8.18 17.81
C THR A 249 19.91 7.22 18.70
N ALA A 250 18.96 7.73 19.49
CA ALA A 250 18.12 6.93 20.36
C ALA A 250 17.15 5.96 19.61
N LEU A 251 16.77 6.27 18.37
CA LEU A 251 15.87 5.44 17.56
C LEU A 251 16.60 4.49 16.61
N LYS A 252 17.90 4.70 16.37
CA LYS A 252 18.68 3.84 15.46
C LYS A 252 18.65 2.35 15.83
N PRO A 253 18.75 1.95 17.12
CA PRO A 253 18.65 0.54 17.48
C PRO A 253 17.30 -0.07 17.08
N SER A 254 16.19 0.66 17.24
CA SER A 254 14.87 0.21 16.83
C SER A 254 14.77 0.00 15.32
N VAL A 255 15.36 0.91 14.53
CA VAL A 255 15.39 0.80 13.06
C VAL A 255 16.16 -0.45 12.62
N VAL A 256 17.33 -0.70 13.22
CA VAL A 256 18.17 -1.87 12.89
C VAL A 256 17.42 -3.16 13.22
N LEU A 257 16.84 -3.26 14.42
CA LEU A 257 16.14 -4.47 14.84
C LEU A 257 14.85 -4.71 14.05
N LEU A 258 14.08 -3.67 13.73
CA LEU A 258 12.89 -3.83 12.88
C LEU A 258 13.26 -4.26 11.46
N ARG A 259 14.32 -3.68 10.86
CA ARG A 259 14.85 -4.11 9.57
C ARG A 259 15.27 -5.59 9.61
N GLU A 260 15.99 -5.99 10.66
CA GLU A 260 16.43 -7.37 10.84
C GLU A 260 15.23 -8.32 10.99
N LEU A 261 14.24 -7.95 11.81
CA LEU A 261 13.03 -8.73 12.01
C LEU A 261 12.31 -9.01 10.68
N PHE A 262 12.04 -7.97 9.90
CA PHE A 262 11.32 -8.14 8.64
C PHE A 262 12.15 -8.82 7.56
N SER A 263 13.48 -8.59 7.52
CA SER A 263 14.36 -9.36 6.65
C SER A 263 14.37 -10.86 6.98
N LEU A 264 14.25 -11.24 8.25
CA LEU A 264 14.14 -12.64 8.66
C LEU A 264 12.77 -13.22 8.29
N ILE A 265 11.70 -12.45 8.44
CA ILE A 265 10.35 -12.86 8.04
C ILE A 265 10.29 -13.05 6.52
N ASP A 266 10.71 -12.07 5.73
CA ASP A 266 10.66 -12.14 4.26
C ASP A 266 11.58 -13.24 3.70
N GLY A 267 12.70 -13.52 4.37
CA GLY A 267 13.60 -14.61 3.97
C GLY A 267 13.07 -16.01 4.30
N ALA A 268 12.03 -16.14 5.12
CA ALA A 268 11.51 -17.42 5.60
C ALA A 268 10.05 -17.66 5.22
N TYR A 269 9.26 -16.60 5.07
CA TYR A 269 7.85 -16.68 4.70
C TYR A 269 7.73 -17.14 3.25
N ASP A 270 7.17 -18.33 3.04
CA ASP A 270 6.96 -18.91 1.71
C ASP A 270 5.71 -18.33 1.06
N VAL A 271 5.89 -17.44 0.07
CA VAL A 271 4.79 -16.80 -0.68
C VAL A 271 4.33 -17.74 -1.82
N ASN A 272 3.88 -18.93 -1.45
CA ASN A 272 3.23 -19.89 -2.35
C ASN A 272 1.73 -19.58 -2.51
N ASP A 273 1.07 -20.20 -3.50
CA ASP A 273 -0.34 -19.95 -3.83
C ASP A 273 -1.28 -19.98 -2.61
N GLN A 274 -1.10 -20.95 -1.71
CA GLN A 274 -1.95 -21.08 -0.54
C GLN A 274 -1.73 -19.96 0.48
N ASN A 275 -0.47 -19.56 0.68
CA ASN A 275 -0.14 -18.46 1.58
C ASN A 275 -0.53 -17.10 0.99
N VAL A 276 -0.39 -16.92 -0.32
CA VAL A 276 -0.92 -15.77 -1.07
C VAL A 276 -2.42 -15.65 -0.88
N GLU A 277 -3.18 -16.72 -1.10
CA GLU A 277 -4.64 -16.73 -0.89
C GLU A 277 -5.01 -16.33 0.55
N ASN A 278 -4.27 -16.81 1.54
CA ASN A 278 -4.49 -16.44 2.94
C ASN A 278 -4.19 -14.96 3.21
N LEU A 279 -3.13 -14.40 2.61
CA LEU A 279 -2.76 -12.98 2.76
C LEU A 279 -3.73 -12.06 2.02
N GLU A 280 -4.21 -12.45 0.84
CA GLU A 280 -5.25 -11.74 0.11
C GLU A 280 -6.57 -11.73 0.89
N LYS A 281 -6.95 -12.87 1.49
CA LYS A 281 -8.12 -12.93 2.36
C LYS A 281 -8.00 -12.00 3.58
N ILE A 282 -6.83 -11.91 4.20
CA ILE A 282 -6.59 -10.95 5.30
C ILE A 282 -6.71 -9.51 4.78
N THR A 283 -6.21 -9.25 3.57
CA THR A 283 -6.30 -7.94 2.91
C THR A 283 -7.76 -7.56 2.65
N GLU A 284 -8.56 -8.48 2.14
CA GLU A 284 -10.00 -8.29 1.91
C GLU A 284 -10.75 -8.03 3.23
N MET A 285 -10.48 -8.83 4.28
CA MET A 285 -11.06 -8.60 5.61
C MET A 285 -10.72 -7.22 6.17
N LEU A 286 -9.50 -6.71 5.91
CA LEU A 286 -9.11 -5.37 6.31
C LEU A 286 -9.84 -4.30 5.48
N ARG A 287 -9.94 -4.47 4.16
CA ARG A 287 -10.68 -3.56 3.26
C ARG A 287 -12.14 -3.47 3.65
N ASP A 288 -12.81 -4.60 3.86
CA ASP A 288 -14.19 -4.66 4.36
C ASP A 288 -14.37 -3.85 5.64
N TRP A 289 -13.45 -3.98 6.60
CA TRP A 289 -13.50 -3.21 7.84
C TRP A 289 -13.30 -1.71 7.61
N ILE A 290 -12.38 -1.33 6.72
CA ILE A 290 -12.11 0.06 6.34
C ILE A 290 -13.35 0.72 5.70
N ASP A 291 -14.03 -0.01 4.81
CA ASP A 291 -15.19 0.48 4.06
C ASP A 291 -16.48 0.56 4.92
N GLY A 292 -16.36 0.24 6.21
CA GLY A 292 -17.43 0.42 7.19
C GLY A 292 -18.46 -0.70 7.18
N SER A 293 -18.11 -1.87 6.64
CA SER A 293 -18.90 -3.08 6.85
C SER A 293 -18.97 -3.43 8.36
N SER A 294 -19.88 -4.34 8.74
CA SER A 294 -19.99 -4.82 10.12
C SER A 294 -18.83 -5.74 10.55
N PHE A 295 -17.77 -5.82 9.75
CA PHE A 295 -16.62 -6.66 10.00
C PHE A 295 -15.87 -6.24 11.28
N ASP A 296 -15.41 -7.23 12.03
CA ASP A 296 -14.76 -7.00 13.32
C ASP A 296 -13.24 -7.01 13.15
N ILE A 297 -12.60 -5.89 13.50
CA ILE A 297 -11.15 -5.72 13.46
C ILE A 297 -10.41 -6.77 14.31
N HIS A 298 -11.02 -7.33 15.36
CA HIS A 298 -10.42 -8.43 16.13
C HIS A 298 -10.17 -9.65 15.26
N LYS A 299 -11.08 -9.96 14.33
CA LYS A 299 -10.94 -11.08 13.40
C LYS A 299 -9.77 -10.86 12.44
N VAL A 300 -9.56 -9.63 11.98
CA VAL A 300 -8.40 -9.28 11.13
C VAL A 300 -7.10 -9.53 11.90
N PHE A 301 -6.99 -9.01 13.13
CA PHE A 301 -5.81 -9.24 13.94
C PHE A 301 -5.57 -10.71 14.27
N ASP A 302 -6.62 -11.45 14.61
CA ASP A 302 -6.53 -12.90 14.85
C ASP A 302 -6.03 -13.62 13.59
N ALA A 303 -6.55 -13.29 12.41
CA ALA A 303 -6.13 -13.91 11.16
C ALA A 303 -4.66 -13.64 10.83
N ILE A 304 -4.18 -12.41 11.05
CA ILE A 304 -2.75 -12.07 10.91
C ILE A 304 -1.90 -12.94 11.85
N VAL A 305 -2.29 -13.04 13.12
CA VAL A 305 -1.52 -13.80 14.12
C VAL A 305 -1.53 -15.30 13.82
N GLU A 306 -2.67 -15.87 13.43
CA GLU A 306 -2.78 -17.29 13.09
C GLU A 306 -2.01 -17.62 11.80
N ASN A 307 -2.06 -16.76 10.79
CA ASN A 307 -1.25 -16.92 9.58
C ASN A 307 0.26 -16.95 9.90
N MET A 308 0.74 -16.04 10.76
CA MET A 308 2.13 -16.01 11.20
C MET A 308 2.49 -17.24 12.05
N LYS A 309 1.59 -17.72 12.91
CA LYS A 309 1.81 -18.94 13.70
C LYS A 309 1.96 -20.18 12.85
N LEU A 310 1.12 -20.33 11.83
CA LEU A 310 1.16 -21.49 10.93
C LEU A 310 2.48 -21.52 10.17
N ASN A 311 2.92 -20.38 9.64
CA ASN A 311 4.17 -20.27 8.91
C ASN A 311 5.40 -20.43 9.83
N LEU A 312 5.41 -19.82 11.01
CA LEU A 312 6.54 -19.94 11.94
C LEU A 312 6.86 -21.40 12.32
N LYS A 313 5.83 -22.27 12.41
CA LYS A 313 6.00 -23.70 12.78
C LYS A 313 6.84 -24.49 11.76
N ILE A 314 6.83 -24.08 10.50
CA ILE A 314 7.52 -24.78 9.41
C ILE A 314 8.88 -24.16 9.09
N TRP A 315 9.19 -22.99 9.64
CA TRP A 315 10.49 -22.33 9.41
C TRP A 315 11.63 -23.06 10.12
N PRO A 316 12.87 -22.96 9.60
CA PRO A 316 14.04 -23.51 10.28
C PRO A 316 14.19 -23.00 11.72
N LEU A 317 14.57 -23.89 12.65
CA LEU A 317 14.67 -23.56 14.09
C LEU A 317 15.64 -22.41 14.37
N ASP A 318 16.72 -22.29 13.61
CA ASP A 318 17.68 -21.19 13.72
C ASP A 318 17.04 -19.83 13.35
N VAL A 319 16.20 -19.81 12.31
CA VAL A 319 15.41 -18.62 11.93
C VAL A 319 14.40 -18.28 13.02
N GLN A 320 13.64 -19.27 13.51
CA GLN A 320 12.69 -19.06 14.61
C GLN A 320 13.38 -18.45 15.83
N ASN A 321 14.51 -19.03 16.26
CA ASN A 321 15.29 -18.54 17.41
C ASN A 321 15.79 -17.11 17.20
N ARG A 322 16.24 -16.77 15.99
CA ARG A 322 16.66 -15.40 15.64
C ARG A 322 15.51 -14.42 15.71
N ILE A 323 14.34 -14.76 15.17
CA ILE A 323 13.14 -13.93 15.24
C ILE A 323 12.75 -13.69 16.70
N TYR A 324 12.73 -14.73 17.54
CA TYR A 324 12.45 -14.58 18.97
C TYR A 324 13.47 -13.68 19.68
N TYR A 325 14.76 -13.80 19.33
CA TYR A 325 15.80 -12.95 19.89
C TYR A 325 15.64 -11.48 19.49
N VAL A 326 15.45 -11.21 18.20
CA VAL A 326 15.26 -9.84 17.67
C VAL A 326 14.00 -9.22 18.25
N TRP A 327 12.88 -9.96 18.29
CA TRP A 327 11.64 -9.50 18.93
C TRP A 327 11.84 -9.18 20.42
N SER A 328 12.56 -10.05 21.15
CA SER A 328 12.90 -9.81 22.56
C SER A 328 13.72 -8.53 22.74
N ALA A 329 14.66 -8.27 21.84
CA ALA A 329 15.44 -7.03 21.86
C ALA A 329 14.56 -5.79 21.57
N ILE A 330 13.63 -5.90 20.62
CA ILE A 330 12.69 -4.81 20.28
C ILE A 330 11.84 -4.43 21.49
N ILE A 331 11.25 -5.39 22.20
CA ILE A 331 10.35 -5.09 23.32
C ILE A 331 11.07 -4.49 24.54
N ILE A 332 12.40 -4.63 24.65
CA ILE A 332 13.21 -4.05 25.74
C ILE A 332 13.52 -2.56 25.51
N LEU A 333 13.62 -2.14 24.24
CA LEU A 333 13.79 -0.74 23.85
C LEU A 333 12.58 0.11 24.24
#